data_AF-A0A0G0WHW3-F1
#
_entry.id   AF-A0A0G0WHW3-F1
#
_cell.length_a   1.000
_cell.length_b   1.000
_cell.length_c   1.000
_cell.angle_alpha   90.00
_cell.angle_beta   90.00
_cell.angle_gamma   90.00
#
_symmetry.space_group_name_H-M   'P 1'
#
loop_
_entity.id
_entity.type
_entity.pdbx_description
1 polymer ?
#
loop_
_entity_poly.entity_id
_entity_poly.type
_entity_poly.pdbx_seq_one_letter_code
_entity_poly.pdbx_strand_id
1 'polypeptide(L)' 'MTSQETIKEFQKVVKEEHGVTLKMKEAEEILRGMVGYFDTLAKLNHRDKLAKKASKK' A
#
# COMPACT_ATOMS: atom_id res chain seq x y z
N MET A 1 8.52 -2.01 -6.46
CA MET A 1 8.30 -3.40 -6.88
C MET A 1 8.31 -4.23 -5.62
N THR A 2 7.27 -5.01 -5.37
CA THR A 2 7.19 -5.84 -4.16
C THR A 2 7.93 -7.14 -4.40
N SER A 3 8.85 -7.50 -3.50
CA SER A 3 9.67 -8.71 -3.65
C SER A 3 8.82 -9.97 -3.52
N GLN A 4 9.21 -11.06 -4.20
CA GLN A 4 8.52 -12.35 -4.06
C GLN A 4 8.49 -12.85 -2.61
N GLU A 5 9.52 -12.55 -1.81
CA GLU A 5 9.57 -12.86 -0.38
C GLU A 5 8.44 -12.16 0.39
N THR A 6 8.28 -10.85 0.18
CA THR A 6 7.20 -10.06 0.80
C THR A 6 5.81 -10.56 0.40
N ILE A 7 5.63 -10.99 -0.85
CA ILE A 7 4.35 -11.55 -1.30
C ILE A 7 4.05 -12.87 -0.56
N LYS A 8 5.06 -13.73 -0.36
CA LYS A 8 4.90 -14.99 0.40
C LYS A 8 4.62 -14.73 1.88
N GLU A 9 5.31 -13.77 2.49
CA GLU A 9 5.04 -13.38 3.87
C GLU A 9 3.62 -12.83 4.02
N PHE A 10 3.18 -11.98 3.09
CA PHE A 10 1.81 -11.47 3.07
C PHE A 10 0.78 -12.60 2.97
N GLN A 11 0.97 -13.57 2.08
CA GLN A 11 0.10 -14.74 1.98
C GLN A 11 0.02 -15.51 3.31
N LYS A 12 1.16 -15.66 3.99
CA LYS A 12 1.24 -16.37 5.28
C LYS A 12 0.45 -15.62 6.35
N VAL A 13 0.69 -14.31 6.50
CA VAL A 13 -0.01 -13.46 7.48
C VAL A 13 -1.52 -13.44 7.22
N VAL A 14 -1.94 -13.27 5.96
CA VAL A 14 -3.37 -13.26 5.60
C VAL A 14 -4.03 -14.60 5.92
N LYS A 15 -3.33 -15.71 5.71
CA LYS A 15 -3.84 -17.04 6.07
C LYS A 15 -3.93 -17.21 7.58
N GLU A 16 -2.96 -16.73 8.34
CA GLU A 16 -2.94 -16.83 9.81
C GLU A 16 -4.01 -15.95 10.47
N GLU A 17 -4.18 -14.72 10.01
CA GLU A 17 -5.09 -13.74 10.64
C GLU A 17 -6.53 -13.85 10.13
N HIS A 18 -6.72 -14.18 8.84
CA HIS A 18 -8.04 -14.15 8.20
C HIS A 18 -8.51 -15.53 7.71
N GLY A 19 -7.68 -16.57 7.79
CA GLY A 19 -8.00 -17.90 7.28
C GLY A 19 -8.11 -17.98 5.74
N VAL A 20 -7.74 -16.91 5.02
CA VAL A 20 -7.86 -16.83 3.57
C VAL A 20 -6.57 -17.28 2.91
N THR A 21 -6.67 -18.22 1.96
CA THR A 21 -5.52 -18.63 1.14
C THR A 21 -5.55 -17.87 -0.18
N LEU A 22 -4.65 -16.90 -0.33
CA LEU A 22 -4.47 -16.11 -1.55
C LEU A 22 -3.53 -16.84 -2.51
N LYS A 23 -3.81 -16.80 -3.83
CA LYS A 23 -2.81 -17.17 -4.84
C LYS A 23 -1.75 -16.08 -4.96
N MET A 24 -0.59 -16.43 -5.50
CA MET A 24 0.55 -15.51 -5.65
C MET A 24 0.17 -14.23 -6.41
N LYS A 25 -0.60 -14.38 -7.50
CA LYS A 25 -1.08 -13.26 -8.32
C LYS A 25 -2.06 -12.37 -7.56
N GLU A 26 -2.98 -12.95 -6.78
CA GLU A 26 -3.95 -12.18 -5.98
C GLU A 26 -3.25 -11.37 -4.89
N ALA A 27 -2.28 -12.00 -4.21
CA ALA A 27 -1.45 -11.35 -3.21
C ALA A 27 -0.63 -10.19 -3.80
N GLU A 28 -0.05 -10.38 -4.99
CA GLU A 28 0.66 -9.34 -5.72
C GLU A 28 -0.26 -8.17 -6.09
N GLU A 29 -1.44 -8.44 -6.65
CA GLU A 29 -2.40 -7.40 -7.05
C GLU A 29 -2.88 -6.57 -5.86
N ILE A 30 -3.15 -7.21 -4.71
CA ILE A 30 -3.52 -6.52 -3.47
C ILE A 30 -2.39 -5.61 -3.00
N LEU A 31 -1.17 -6.14 -2.87
CA LEU A 31 -0.01 -5.36 -2.42
C LEU A 31 0.27 -4.17 -3.34
N ARG A 32 0.16 -4.37 -4.66
CA ARG A 32 0.33 -3.30 -5.63
C ARG A 32 -0.75 -2.23 -5.50
N GLY A 33 -2.00 -2.63 -5.28
CA GLY A 33 -3.11 -1.72 -5.01
C GLY A 33 -2.88 -0.89 -3.74
N MET A 34 -2.48 -1.53 -2.64
CA MET A 34 -2.18 -0.86 -1.37
C MET A 34 -1.10 0.21 -1.54
N VAL A 35 0.02 -0.13 -2.20
CA VAL A 35 1.10 0.82 -2.48
C VAL A 35 0.58 2.03 -3.28
N GLY A 36 -0.27 1.80 -4.29
CA GLY A 36 -0.87 2.87 -5.09
C GLY A 36 -1.74 3.83 -4.27
N TYR A 37 -2.54 3.29 -3.35
CA TYR A 37 -3.35 4.11 -2.44
C TYR A 37 -2.48 4.91 -1.46
N PHE A 38 -1.44 4.30 -0.87
CA PHE A 38 -0.52 5.01 0.02
C PHE A 38 0.24 6.14 -0.70
N ASP A 39 0.69 5.92 -1.94
CA ASP A 39 1.32 6.96 -2.77
C ASP A 39 0.34 8.12 -3.05
N THR A 40 -0.92 7.80 -3.34
CA THR A 40 -1.98 8.79 -3.56
C THR A 40 -2.21 9.64 -2.31
N LEU A 41 -2.30 9.01 -1.14
CA LEU A 41 -2.44 9.71 0.15
C LEU A 41 -1.21 10.59 0.44
N ALA A 42 -0.01 10.10 0.14
CA ALA A 42 1.23 10.87 0.30
C ALA A 42 1.23 12.14 -0.58
N LYS A 43 0.79 12.02 -1.84
CA LYS A 43 0.63 13.16 -2.77
C LYS A 43 -0.39 14.17 -2.26
N LEU A 44 -1.53 13.72 -1.75
CA LEU A 44 -2.55 14.60 -1.19
C LEU A 44 -2.02 15.36 0.02
N ASN A 45 -1.39 14.68 0.98
CA ASN A 45 -0.77 15.30 2.15
C ASN A 45 0.33 16.30 1.76
N HIS A 46 1.12 16.00 0.72
CA HIS A 46 2.11 16.93 0.21
C HIS A 46 1.46 18.21 -0.35
N ARG A 47 0.39 18.07 -1.14
CA ARG A 47 -0.38 19.21 -1.67
C ARG A 47 -0.95 20.08 -0.56
N ASP A 48 -1.54 19.49 0.48
CA ASP A 48 -2.07 20.23 1.62
C ASP A 48 -0.98 21.00 2.38
N LYS A 49 0.21 20.39 2.54
CA LYS A 49 1.35 21.08 3.16
C LYS A 49 1.83 22.27 2.33
N LEU A 50 1.83 22.17 1.01
CA LEU A 50 2.18 23.28 0.12
C LEU A 50 1.14 24.39 0.17
N ALA A 51 -0.15 24.06 0.14
CA ALA A 51 -1.24 25.03 0.27
C ALA A 51 -1.15 25.81 1.59
N LYS A 52 -0.93 25.11 2.72
CA LYS A 52 -0.77 25.74 4.04
C LYS A 52 0.49 26.63 4.14
N LYS A 53 1.55 26.35 3.38
CA LYS A 53 2.75 27.21 3.32
C LYS A 53 2.52 28.46 2.49
N ALA A 54 1.71 28.40 1.42
CA ALA A 54 1.40 29.53 0.56
C ALA A 54 0.47 30.55 1.24
N SER A 55 -0.47 30.09 2.08
CA SER A 55 -1.39 30.98 2.83
C SER A 55 -0.76 31.68 4.04
N LYS A 56 0.49 31.35 4.38
CA LYS A 56 1.25 31.94 5.50
C LYS A 56 2.29 32.99 5.05
N LYS A 57 2.31 33.33 3.76
CA LYS A 57 3.22 34.28 3.14
C LYS A 57 2.42 35.41 2.50
#